data_AF-A0ABD2WRR0-F1
#
_entry.id   AF-A0ABD2WRR0-F1
#
_cell.length_a   1.000
_cell.length_b   1.000
_cell.length_c   1.000
_cell.angle_alpha   90.00
_cell.angle_beta   90.00
_cell.angle_gamma   90.00
#
_symmetry.space_group_name_H-M   'P 1'
#
loop_
_entity.id
_entity.type
_entity.pdbx_description
1 polymer ?
#
loop_
_entity_poly.entity_id
_entity_poly.type
_entity_poly.pdbx_seq_one_letter_code
_entity_poly.pdbx_strand_id
1 'polypeptide(L)'
;MNPFVTRSTSNVFSFRTLKKIVSKYCYSTTSKVTEVPNELEVEEIPQYEVEIKFTEEEIEKMRNVSGLAPQHRNIIHDKKPYNNAPETYHNSIWYKKKLIGRYGLEAAEVNPAICWPTKDDILDLQEYEKIEYPDKLQELWKKFENDKIEAKEKIRKREEEIDKTVANFDKWQADLESKIQAKEAALLLSKQQRQRTLDEVREQYGYRIDPNDEKFKELLEKKEKEDKKKKKLLKKQLAKEKVLKFLQKKEEESKMSKETGSNSNDKKEDTLK
;
A
#
# COMPACT_ATOMS: atom_id res chain seq x y z
N MET A 1 19.98 -9.34 12.56
CA MET A 1 20.12 -9.45 14.02
C MET A 1 20.74 -8.16 14.51
N ASN A 2 19.91 -7.24 15.00
CA ASN A 2 20.33 -5.92 15.48
C ASN A 2 20.31 -5.93 17.00
N PRO A 3 21.44 -5.70 17.69
CA PRO A 3 21.43 -5.60 19.14
C PRO A 3 20.89 -4.23 19.57
N PHE A 4 19.82 -4.31 20.34
CA PHE A 4 19.12 -3.25 21.06
C PHE A 4 20.08 -2.47 21.96
N VAL A 5 20.25 -1.17 21.71
CA VAL A 5 20.95 -0.25 22.63
C VAL A 5 19.90 0.38 23.53
N THR A 6 19.84 -0.08 24.78
CA THR A 6 19.04 0.51 25.85
C THR A 6 19.70 1.80 26.35
N ARG A 7 19.10 2.97 26.09
CA ARG A 7 19.49 4.22 26.77
C ARG A 7 18.70 4.39 28.06
N SER A 8 19.46 4.34 29.15
CA SER A 8 19.08 4.64 30.53
C SER A 8 18.49 6.06 30.66
N THR A 9 17.35 6.14 31.34
CA THR A 9 16.70 7.35 31.83
C THR A 9 17.20 7.65 33.23
N SER A 10 17.92 8.76 33.41
CA SER A 10 17.95 9.53 34.65
C SER A 10 18.77 10.80 34.45
N ASN A 11 18.10 11.94 34.35
CA ASN A 11 18.76 13.20 34.67
C ASN A 11 17.75 14.10 35.41
N VAL A 12 17.69 13.86 36.71
CA VAL A 12 16.96 14.67 37.68
C VAL A 12 17.88 15.85 37.99
N PHE A 13 17.63 17.01 37.39
CA PHE A 13 18.31 18.25 37.78
C PHE A 13 17.81 18.67 39.17
N SER A 14 18.49 18.16 40.19
CA SER A 14 18.39 18.59 41.58
C SER A 14 19.12 19.92 41.74
N PHE A 15 18.38 21.02 41.90
CA PHE A 15 18.95 22.29 42.37
C PHE A 15 19.24 22.17 43.87
N ARG A 16 20.43 21.68 44.21
CA ARG A 16 21.00 21.80 45.55
C ARG A 16 21.53 23.22 45.76
N THR A 17 21.04 23.82 46.83
CA THR A 17 21.51 25.01 47.54
C THR A 17 23.03 25.21 47.53
N LEU A 18 23.48 26.24 46.82
CA LEU A 18 24.85 26.78 46.94
C LEU A 18 24.83 28.02 47.84
N LYS A 19 24.90 27.80 49.17
CA LYS A 19 25.35 28.86 50.09
C LYS A 19 26.86 29.01 49.90
N LYS A 20 27.27 29.98 49.08
CA LYS A 20 28.68 30.37 48.96
C LYS A 20 29.07 31.17 50.19
N ILE A 21 29.96 30.55 50.97
CA ILE A 21 30.88 31.15 51.92
C ILE A 21 31.66 32.25 51.21
N VAL A 22 31.52 33.49 51.68
CA VAL A 22 32.47 34.56 51.41
C VAL A 22 32.96 35.06 52.75
N SER A 23 34.12 34.55 53.14
CA SER A 23 34.98 35.11 54.17
C SER A 23 35.41 36.52 53.76
N LYS A 24 35.07 37.53 54.55
CA LYS A 24 35.78 38.81 54.55
C LYS A 24 36.35 39.05 55.93
N TYR A 25 37.67 38.94 55.95
CA TYR A 25 38.66 39.38 56.92
C TYR A 25 38.16 40.29 58.05
N CYS A 26 38.38 39.78 59.26
CA CYS A 26 38.36 40.52 60.51
C CYS A 26 39.54 41.51 60.54
N TYR A 27 39.26 42.75 60.95
CA TYR A 27 40.22 43.58 61.66
C TYR A 27 39.56 43.97 62.99
N SER A 28 39.92 43.29 64.07
CA SER A 28 39.56 43.72 65.43
C SER A 28 40.74 44.49 66.01
N THR A 29 40.64 45.81 66.08
CA THR A 29 41.52 46.60 66.94
C THR A 29 40.94 46.59 68.35
N THR A 30 41.56 45.82 69.23
CA THR A 30 41.36 45.88 70.66
C THR A 30 41.99 47.17 71.20
N SER A 31 41.18 48.19 71.48
CA SER A 31 41.57 49.25 72.42
C SER A 31 40.72 49.11 73.67
N LYS A 32 41.38 48.74 74.77
CA LYS A 32 40.85 48.84 76.13
C LYS A 32 40.33 50.26 76.33
N VAL A 33 39.03 50.42 76.48
CA VAL A 33 38.43 51.62 77.04
C VAL A 33 37.86 51.21 78.39
N THR A 34 38.44 51.83 79.40
CA THR A 34 38.11 51.83 80.82
C THR A 34 36.62 51.91 81.08
N GLU A 35 36.17 51.10 82.03
CA GLU A 35 34.85 51.17 82.66
C GLU A 35 34.64 52.58 83.24
N VAL A 36 33.79 53.37 82.57
CA VAL A 36 33.19 54.58 83.12
C VAL A 36 31.71 54.25 83.27
N PRO A 37 31.10 54.40 84.45
CA PRO A 37 29.68 54.11 84.63
C PRO A 37 28.87 55.19 83.92
N ASN A 38 28.39 54.87 82.71
CA ASN A 38 27.35 55.65 82.06
C ASN A 38 25.99 55.11 82.52
N GLU A 39 25.54 55.60 83.67
CA GLU A 39 24.10 55.78 83.87
C GLU A 39 23.60 56.69 82.74
N LEU A 40 22.46 56.33 82.13
CA LEU A 40 21.81 56.93 80.94
C LEU A 40 22.07 56.22 79.59
N GLU A 41 21.91 54.89 79.54
CA GLU A 41 21.52 54.22 78.29
C GLU A 41 19.98 54.12 78.24
N VAL A 42 19.36 55.22 77.83
CA VAL A 42 18.09 55.14 77.11
C VAL A 42 18.47 55.40 75.65
N GLU A 43 18.94 54.37 74.95
CA GLU A 43 18.87 54.39 73.50
C GLU A 43 17.38 54.29 73.14
N GLU A 44 16.72 55.45 73.12
CA GLU A 44 15.43 55.61 72.48
C GLU A 44 15.62 55.18 71.03
N ILE A 45 15.26 53.93 70.70
CA ILE A 45 15.12 53.52 69.30
C ILE A 45 14.07 54.47 68.73
N PRO A 46 14.43 55.40 67.82
CA PRO A 46 13.43 56.29 67.25
C PRO A 46 12.40 55.41 66.55
N GLN A 47 11.17 55.36 67.10
CA GLN A 47 10.03 54.83 66.39
C GLN A 47 9.74 55.82 65.27
N TYR A 48 10.36 55.59 64.11
CA TYR A 48 9.91 56.21 62.89
C TYR A 48 8.54 55.61 62.58
N GLU A 49 7.48 56.40 62.74
CA GLU A 49 6.23 56.16 62.03
C GLU A 49 6.54 56.27 60.54
N VAL A 50 6.99 55.16 59.95
CA VAL A 50 7.15 55.05 58.51
C VAL A 50 5.73 54.96 57.97
N GLU A 51 5.12 56.13 57.75
CA GLU A 51 3.97 56.23 56.88
C GLU A 51 4.38 55.60 55.55
N ILE A 52 3.83 54.42 55.25
CA ILE A 52 4.08 53.72 54.00
C ILE A 52 3.40 54.57 52.92
N LYS A 53 4.18 55.50 52.32
CA LYS A 53 3.67 56.49 51.36
C LYS A 53 3.12 55.88 50.08
N PHE A 54 3.49 54.62 49.79
CA PHE A 54 3.15 53.93 48.56
C PHE A 54 2.65 52.53 48.86
N THR A 55 1.57 52.14 48.20
CA THR A 55 1.06 50.76 48.25
C THR A 55 2.09 49.78 47.67
N GLU A 56 2.05 48.52 48.09
CA GLU A 56 2.95 47.47 47.57
C GLU A 56 2.89 47.36 46.04
N GLU A 57 1.71 47.54 45.45
CA GLU A 57 1.50 47.55 44.00
C GLU A 57 2.22 48.71 43.30
N GLU A 58 2.24 49.89 43.91
CA GLU A 58 2.96 51.05 43.38
C GLU A 58 4.47 50.83 43.45
N ILE A 59 4.96 50.24 44.54
CA ILE A 59 6.36 49.86 44.69
C ILE A 59 6.75 48.82 43.61
N GLU A 60 5.90 47.84 43.34
CA GLU A 60 6.13 46.84 42.28
C GLU A 60 6.12 47.45 40.88
N LYS A 61 5.27 48.46 40.63
CA LYS A 61 5.28 49.23 39.38
C LYS A 61 6.58 50.01 39.22
N MET A 62 7.07 50.66 40.28
CA MET A 62 8.36 51.37 40.26
C MET A 62 9.55 50.42 40.07
N ARG A 63 9.49 49.21 40.64
CA ARG A 63 10.51 48.16 40.44
C ARG A 63 10.52 47.55 39.03
N ASN A 64 9.46 47.77 38.25
CA ASN A 64 9.34 47.20 36.91
C ASN A 64 10.22 47.95 35.90
N VAL A 65 11.43 47.46 35.66
CA VAL A 65 12.38 48.02 34.65
C VAL A 65 12.11 47.49 33.25
N SER A 66 11.25 46.48 33.09
CA SER A 66 11.12 45.74 31.82
C SER A 66 10.58 46.59 30.67
N GLY A 67 9.79 47.64 30.95
CA GLY A 67 9.10 48.42 29.92
C GLY A 67 8.05 47.64 29.12
N LEU A 68 7.80 46.36 29.46
CA LEU A 68 6.74 45.56 28.84
C LEU A 68 5.38 46.00 29.35
N ALA A 69 4.38 45.87 28.47
CA ALA A 69 2.99 45.96 28.87
C ALA A 69 2.66 44.90 29.93
N PRO A 70 1.80 45.19 30.93
CA PRO A 70 1.51 44.27 32.04
C PRO A 70 1.11 42.87 31.58
N GLN A 71 0.39 42.77 30.46
CA GLN A 71 -0.12 41.51 29.91
C GLN A 71 1.00 40.62 29.41
N HIS A 72 1.96 41.19 28.67
CA HIS A 72 3.13 40.46 28.18
C HIS A 72 4.06 40.04 29.32
N ARG A 73 4.19 40.89 30.35
CA ARG A 73 4.93 40.56 31.57
C ARG A 73 4.27 39.40 32.32
N ASN A 74 2.94 39.39 32.43
CA ASN A 74 2.21 38.29 33.07
C ASN A 74 2.42 36.97 32.35
N ILE A 75 2.43 36.96 31.01
CA ILE A 75 2.72 35.76 30.21
C ILE A 75 4.11 35.19 30.53
N ILE A 76 5.13 36.05 30.65
CA ILE A 76 6.50 35.63 30.99
C ILE A 76 6.58 35.02 32.39
N HIS A 77 5.79 35.53 33.33
CA HIS A 77 5.76 35.05 34.71
C HIS A 77 4.73 33.93 34.95
N ASP A 78 4.19 33.32 33.90
CA ASP A 78 3.14 32.31 33.98
C ASP A 78 1.94 32.76 34.85
N LYS A 79 1.54 34.03 34.70
CA LYS A 79 0.36 34.63 35.33
C LYS A 79 -0.72 34.96 34.28
N LYS A 80 -1.95 35.15 34.74
CA LYS A 80 -3.10 35.57 33.92
C LYS A 80 -2.75 36.82 33.08
N PRO A 81 -2.81 36.76 31.75
CA PRO A 81 -2.38 37.89 30.90
C PRO A 81 -3.32 39.09 30.97
N TYR A 82 -4.63 38.86 30.87
CA TYR A 82 -5.65 39.90 30.82
C TYR A 82 -6.59 39.75 32.01
N ASN A 83 -6.79 40.83 32.77
CA ASN A 83 -7.77 40.87 33.84
C ASN A 83 -9.20 40.99 33.29
N ASN A 84 -9.38 41.90 32.32
CA ASN A 84 -10.62 42.07 31.57
C ASN A 84 -10.52 41.35 30.22
N ALA A 85 -11.63 40.91 29.64
CA ALA A 85 -11.65 40.31 28.30
C ALA A 85 -11.60 41.41 27.21
N PRO A 86 -10.46 41.68 26.53
CA PRO A 86 -10.39 42.72 25.51
C PRO A 86 -11.14 42.34 24.21
N GLU A 87 -11.25 41.04 23.94
CA GLU A 87 -11.81 40.47 22.72
C GLU A 87 -12.88 39.42 23.06
N THR A 88 -13.80 39.18 22.13
CA THR A 88 -14.95 38.30 22.33
C THR A 88 -14.56 36.85 22.61
N TYR A 89 -13.50 36.34 21.99
CA TYR A 89 -13.05 34.96 22.20
C TYR A 89 -12.52 34.71 23.62
N HIS A 90 -12.08 35.73 24.35
CA HIS A 90 -11.67 35.57 25.75
C HIS A 90 -12.85 35.18 26.65
N ASN A 91 -14.07 35.50 26.23
CA ASN A 91 -15.29 35.08 26.94
C ASN A 91 -15.73 33.65 26.57
N SER A 92 -15.13 33.05 25.52
CA SER A 92 -15.46 31.70 25.07
C SER A 92 -15.12 30.64 26.13
N ILE A 93 -15.88 29.54 26.09
CA ILE A 93 -15.65 28.35 26.92
C ILE A 93 -14.24 27.80 26.68
N TRP A 94 -13.81 27.74 25.41
CA TRP A 94 -12.50 27.24 25.02
C TRP A 94 -11.35 28.05 25.65
N TYR A 95 -11.42 29.38 25.62
CA TYR A 95 -10.36 30.22 26.20
C TYR A 95 -10.29 30.04 27.72
N LYS A 96 -11.43 29.95 28.39
CA LYS A 96 -11.51 29.68 29.83
C LYS A 96 -10.91 28.32 30.19
N LYS A 97 -11.22 27.26 29.43
CA LYS A 97 -10.59 25.93 29.57
C LYS A 97 -9.07 26.01 29.43
N LYS A 98 -8.59 26.74 28.42
CA LYS A 98 -7.15 26.97 28.19
C LYS A 98 -6.50 27.72 29.35
N LEU A 99 -7.18 28.72 29.91
CA LEU A 99 -6.68 29.51 31.04
C LEU A 99 -6.53 28.66 32.30
N ILE A 100 -7.53 27.82 32.60
CA ILE A 100 -7.48 26.84 33.70
C ILE A 100 -6.30 25.88 33.50
N GLY A 101 -6.13 25.34 32.29
CA GLY A 101 -5.06 24.40 32.00
C GLY A 101 -3.65 24.99 32.08
N ARG A 102 -3.49 26.28 31.78
CA ARG A 102 -2.17 26.96 31.77
C ARG A 102 -1.81 27.58 33.12
N TYR A 103 -2.76 28.27 33.75
CA TYR A 103 -2.52 29.14 34.91
C TYR A 103 -3.25 28.67 36.18
N GLY A 104 -4.02 27.58 36.11
CA GLY A 104 -4.75 27.03 37.24
C GLY A 104 -6.10 27.71 37.49
N LEU A 105 -6.75 27.30 38.59
CA LEU A 105 -8.11 27.76 38.94
C LEU A 105 -8.12 29.23 39.38
N GLU A 106 -7.07 29.68 40.06
CA GLU A 106 -6.95 31.06 40.58
C GLU A 106 -7.04 32.11 39.47
N ALA A 107 -6.46 31.82 38.30
CA ALA A 107 -6.43 32.74 37.17
C ALA A 107 -7.76 32.81 36.40
N ALA A 108 -8.53 31.73 36.37
CA ALA A 108 -9.72 31.65 35.53
C ALA A 108 -10.96 32.28 36.17
N GLU A 109 -11.04 32.31 37.51
CA GLU A 109 -12.18 32.81 38.28
C GLU A 109 -13.53 32.17 37.86
N VAL A 110 -13.48 30.98 37.23
CA VAL A 110 -14.62 30.24 36.71
C VAL A 110 -14.60 28.84 37.30
N ASN A 111 -15.79 28.28 37.54
CA ASN A 111 -15.92 26.92 38.04
C ASN A 111 -15.25 25.91 37.09
N PRO A 112 -14.32 25.05 37.58
CA PRO A 112 -13.61 24.06 36.75
C PRO A 112 -14.53 23.03 36.10
N ALA A 113 -15.79 22.89 36.56
CA ALA A 113 -16.80 22.06 35.92
C ALA A 113 -16.99 22.38 34.42
N ILE A 114 -16.68 23.61 33.99
CA ILE A 114 -16.70 24.03 32.59
C ILE A 114 -15.82 23.14 31.70
N CYS A 115 -14.76 22.53 32.23
CA CYS A 115 -13.85 21.66 31.49
C CYS A 115 -14.54 20.39 30.98
N TRP A 116 -15.54 19.90 31.71
CA TRP A 116 -16.32 18.73 31.32
C TRP A 116 -17.35 19.09 30.25
N PRO A 117 -17.67 18.15 29.34
CA PRO A 117 -18.72 18.37 28.35
C PRO A 117 -20.09 18.47 29.02
N THR A 118 -20.98 19.20 28.37
CA THR A 118 -22.39 19.29 28.75
C THR A 118 -23.10 17.99 28.37
N LYS A 119 -24.30 17.77 28.93
CA LYS A 119 -25.13 16.61 28.53
C LYS A 119 -25.41 16.60 27.03
N ASP A 120 -25.67 17.76 26.45
CA ASP A 120 -25.92 17.92 25.02
C ASP A 120 -24.66 17.57 24.20
N ASP A 121 -23.49 18.09 24.59
CA ASP A 121 -22.20 17.75 23.96
C ASP A 121 -21.92 16.23 24.00
N ILE A 122 -22.31 15.55 25.10
CA ILE A 122 -22.16 14.10 25.24
C ILE A 122 -23.09 13.35 24.27
N LEU A 123 -24.33 13.82 24.09
CA LEU A 123 -25.26 13.22 23.13
C LEU A 123 -24.74 13.37 21.70
N ASP A 124 -24.29 14.56 21.33
CA ASP A 124 -23.69 14.83 20.01
C ASP A 124 -22.47 13.93 19.75
N LEU A 125 -21.59 13.77 20.74
CA LEU A 125 -20.44 12.87 20.66
C LEU A 125 -20.86 11.41 20.49
N GLN A 126 -21.90 10.96 21.20
CA GLN A 126 -22.43 9.60 21.08
C GLN A 126 -23.07 9.35 19.71
N GLU A 127 -23.77 10.34 19.16
CA GLU A 127 -24.33 10.26 17.81
C GLU A 127 -23.24 10.20 16.75
N TYR A 128 -22.23 11.06 16.88
CA TYR A 128 -21.05 11.04 16.01
C TYR A 128 -20.34 9.67 16.04
N GLU A 129 -20.09 9.12 17.23
CA GLU A 129 -19.44 7.81 17.37
C GLU A 129 -20.27 6.70 16.73
N LYS A 130 -21.60 6.71 16.89
CA LYS A 130 -22.49 5.71 16.25
C LYS A 130 -22.50 5.80 14.73
N ILE A 131 -22.40 7.00 14.17
CA ILE A 131 -22.45 7.23 12.72
C ILE A 131 -21.10 6.90 12.08
N GLU A 132 -20.01 7.42 12.64
CA GLU A 132 -18.66 7.25 12.10
C GLU A 132 -18.12 5.83 12.37
N TYR A 133 -18.39 5.29 13.56
CA TYR A 133 -17.88 4.00 14.03
C TYR A 133 -19.04 3.07 14.46
N PRO A 134 -19.85 2.58 13.51
CA PRO A 134 -21.04 1.79 13.82
C PRO A 134 -20.71 0.40 14.38
N ASP A 135 -19.57 -0.17 13.99
CA ASP A 135 -19.21 -1.54 14.36
C ASP A 135 -18.55 -1.61 15.73
N LYS A 136 -18.93 -2.62 16.52
CA LYS A 136 -18.22 -2.94 17.75
C LYS A 136 -16.88 -3.62 17.43
N LEU A 137 -15.93 -3.54 18.37
CA LEU A 137 -14.62 -4.20 18.22
C LEU A 137 -14.72 -5.70 17.89
N GLN A 138 -15.67 -6.40 18.49
CA GLN A 138 -15.91 -7.83 18.22
C GLN A 138 -16.39 -8.09 16.79
N GLU A 139 -17.18 -7.17 16.22
CA GLU A 139 -17.68 -7.26 14.85
C GLU A 139 -16.55 -6.96 13.86
N LEU A 140 -15.70 -5.97 14.16
CA LEU A 140 -14.49 -5.70 13.38
C LEU A 140 -13.58 -6.92 13.31
N TRP A 141 -13.36 -7.63 14.43
CA TRP A 141 -12.58 -8.87 14.43
C TRP A 141 -13.19 -9.96 13.54
N LYS A 142 -14.51 -10.11 13.55
CA LYS A 142 -15.21 -11.05 12.66
C LYS A 142 -15.04 -10.65 11.19
N LYS A 143 -15.16 -9.35 10.87
CA LYS A 143 -14.92 -8.83 9.51
C LYS A 143 -13.50 -9.16 9.05
N PHE A 144 -12.49 -8.87 9.88
CA PHE A 144 -11.10 -9.20 9.55
C PHE A 144 -10.85 -10.70 9.37
N GLU A 145 -11.49 -11.55 10.16
CA GLU A 145 -11.36 -13.00 9.98
C GLU A 145 -12.01 -13.46 8.68
N ASN A 146 -13.20 -12.95 8.36
CA ASN A 146 -13.87 -13.24 7.10
C ASN A 146 -13.04 -12.77 5.89
N ASP A 147 -12.49 -11.55 5.94
CA ASP A 147 -11.64 -11.01 4.87
C ASP A 147 -10.40 -11.88 4.63
N LYS A 148 -9.80 -12.40 5.71
CA LYS A 148 -8.67 -13.34 5.62
C LYS A 148 -9.08 -14.66 4.98
N ILE A 149 -10.24 -15.20 5.34
CA ILE A 149 -10.77 -16.44 4.76
C ILE A 149 -11.02 -16.23 3.27
N GLU A 150 -11.71 -15.15 2.89
CA GLU A 150 -11.97 -14.83 1.49
C GLU A 150 -10.69 -14.61 0.68
N ALA A 151 -9.69 -13.93 1.24
CA ALA A 151 -8.40 -13.74 0.60
C ALA A 151 -7.69 -15.08 0.35
N LYS A 152 -7.69 -15.98 1.36
CA LYS A 152 -7.13 -17.33 1.22
C LYS A 152 -7.88 -18.14 0.16
N GLU A 153 -9.20 -18.07 0.11
CA GLU A 153 -9.99 -18.75 -0.92
C GLU A 153 -9.73 -18.23 -2.33
N LYS A 154 -9.56 -16.90 -2.49
CA LYS A 154 -9.20 -16.29 -3.78
C LYS A 154 -7.82 -16.77 -4.25
N ILE A 155 -6.85 -16.85 -3.35
CA ILE A 155 -5.52 -17.38 -3.65
C ILE A 155 -5.63 -18.85 -4.06
N ARG A 156 -6.34 -19.68 -3.28
CA ARG A 156 -6.52 -21.10 -3.59
C ARG A 156 -7.16 -21.32 -4.96
N LYS A 157 -8.24 -20.60 -5.29
CA LYS A 157 -8.90 -20.68 -6.60
C LYS A 157 -7.95 -20.31 -7.74
N ARG A 158 -7.15 -19.25 -7.56
CA ARG A 158 -6.13 -18.84 -8.54
C ARG A 158 -5.06 -19.91 -8.72
N GLU A 159 -4.58 -20.52 -7.64
CA GLU A 159 -3.60 -21.62 -7.70
C GLU A 159 -4.18 -22.83 -8.43
N GLU A 160 -5.42 -23.23 -8.12
CA GLU A 160 -6.12 -24.32 -8.81
C GLU A 160 -6.29 -24.05 -10.33
N GLU A 161 -6.51 -22.81 -10.73
CA GLU A 161 -6.56 -22.41 -12.15
C GLU A 161 -5.18 -22.50 -12.81
N ILE A 162 -4.14 -22.00 -12.14
CA ILE A 162 -2.75 -22.08 -12.63
C ILE A 162 -2.36 -23.54 -12.82
N ASP A 163 -2.62 -24.42 -11.85
CA ASP A 163 -2.29 -25.84 -11.94
C ASP A 163 -2.96 -26.52 -13.15
N LYS A 164 -4.23 -26.20 -13.42
CA LYS A 164 -4.95 -26.69 -14.61
C LYS A 164 -4.32 -26.20 -15.92
N THR A 165 -3.87 -24.94 -15.95
CA THR A 165 -3.21 -24.39 -17.14
C THR A 165 -1.83 -25.00 -17.36
N VAL A 166 -1.04 -25.15 -16.29
CA VAL A 166 0.29 -25.77 -16.32
C VAL A 166 0.20 -27.22 -16.78
N ALA A 167 -0.80 -27.98 -16.30
CA ALA A 167 -1.02 -29.37 -16.73
C ALA A 167 -1.31 -29.51 -18.24
N ASN A 168 -1.86 -28.47 -18.89
CA ASN A 168 -2.14 -28.47 -20.33
C ASN A 168 -1.06 -27.75 -21.15
N PHE A 169 -0.10 -27.09 -20.50
CA PHE A 169 0.89 -26.25 -21.15
C PHE A 169 1.78 -27.02 -22.12
N ASP A 170 2.30 -28.18 -21.69
CA ASP A 170 3.18 -29.01 -22.53
C ASP A 170 2.51 -29.46 -23.82
N LYS A 171 1.21 -29.77 -23.76
CA LYS A 171 0.41 -30.13 -24.95
C LYS A 171 0.29 -28.96 -25.91
N TRP A 172 -0.01 -27.77 -25.39
CA TRP A 172 -0.11 -26.55 -26.22
C TRP A 172 1.22 -26.16 -26.83
N GLN A 173 2.33 -26.35 -26.11
CA GLN A 173 3.66 -26.12 -26.63
C GLN A 173 3.98 -27.09 -27.78
N ALA A 174 3.74 -28.38 -27.60
CA ALA A 174 3.95 -29.38 -28.65
C ALA A 174 3.09 -29.10 -29.90
N ASP A 175 1.82 -28.73 -29.72
CA ASP A 175 0.92 -28.35 -30.81
C ASP A 175 1.42 -27.10 -31.56
N LEU A 176 2.00 -26.14 -30.85
CA LEU A 176 2.56 -24.92 -31.44
C LEU A 176 3.83 -25.21 -32.22
N GLU A 177 4.75 -26.00 -31.66
CA GLU A 177 5.97 -26.44 -32.34
C GLU A 177 5.66 -27.23 -33.60
N SER A 178 4.69 -28.15 -33.54
CA SER A 178 4.20 -28.91 -34.71
C SER A 178 3.66 -27.98 -35.81
N LYS A 179 2.89 -26.95 -35.45
CA LYS A 179 2.38 -25.95 -36.40
C LYS A 179 3.51 -25.11 -37.01
N ILE A 180 4.54 -24.77 -36.24
CA ILE A 180 5.72 -24.05 -36.74
C ILE A 180 6.45 -24.92 -37.76
N GLN A 181 6.79 -26.16 -37.40
CA GLN A 181 7.49 -27.09 -38.28
C GLN A 181 6.72 -27.35 -39.58
N ALA A 182 5.40 -27.53 -39.50
CA ALA A 182 4.55 -27.71 -40.68
C ALA A 182 4.57 -26.50 -41.62
N LYS A 183 4.55 -25.28 -41.06
CA LYS A 183 4.64 -24.03 -41.84
C LYS A 183 6.02 -23.85 -42.47
N GLU A 184 7.08 -24.14 -41.73
CA GLU A 184 8.46 -24.07 -42.23
C GLU A 184 8.69 -25.07 -43.38
N ALA A 185 8.24 -26.32 -43.21
CA ALA A 185 8.30 -27.33 -44.25
C ALA A 185 7.51 -26.91 -45.50
N ALA A 186 6.30 -26.38 -45.34
CA ALA A 186 5.50 -25.88 -46.46
C ALA A 186 6.18 -24.70 -47.18
N LEU A 187 6.81 -23.79 -46.44
CA LEU A 187 7.55 -22.66 -46.99
C LEU A 187 8.79 -23.13 -47.78
N LEU A 188 9.54 -24.09 -47.24
CA LEU A 188 10.70 -24.69 -47.90
C LEU A 188 10.30 -25.41 -49.18
N LEU A 189 9.24 -26.22 -49.16
CA LEU A 189 8.70 -26.88 -50.35
C LEU A 189 8.23 -25.87 -51.40
N SER A 190 7.56 -24.79 -50.99
CA SER A 190 7.16 -23.72 -51.91
C SER A 190 8.37 -23.01 -52.54
N LYS A 191 9.41 -22.74 -51.75
CA LYS A 191 10.68 -22.17 -52.25
C LYS A 191 11.36 -23.11 -53.25
N GLN A 192 11.47 -24.40 -52.93
CA GLN A 192 12.06 -25.42 -53.82
C GLN A 192 11.25 -25.59 -55.11
N GLN A 193 9.92 -25.65 -55.03
CA GLN A 193 9.07 -25.73 -56.21
C GLN A 193 9.23 -24.49 -57.09
N ARG A 194 9.21 -23.30 -56.50
CA ARG A 194 9.47 -22.05 -57.22
C ARG A 194 10.84 -22.08 -57.90
N GLN A 195 11.90 -22.50 -57.19
CA GLN A 195 13.24 -22.57 -57.75
C GLN A 195 13.33 -23.55 -58.91
N ARG A 196 12.75 -24.76 -58.79
CA ARG A 196 12.69 -25.75 -59.87
C ARG A 196 11.99 -25.20 -61.11
N THR A 197 10.83 -24.57 -60.93
CA THR A 197 10.11 -23.95 -62.05
C THR A 197 10.91 -22.84 -62.70
N LEU A 198 11.62 -22.01 -61.93
CA LEU A 198 12.48 -20.95 -62.48
C LEU A 198 13.67 -21.53 -63.26
N ASP A 199 14.30 -22.58 -62.75
CA ASP A 199 15.47 -23.20 -63.38
C ASP A 199 15.08 -23.96 -64.66
N GLU A 200 13.96 -24.68 -64.68
CA GLU A 200 13.43 -25.30 -65.91
C GLU A 200 13.12 -24.26 -67.00
N VAL A 201 12.56 -23.11 -66.63
CA VAL A 201 12.32 -22.01 -67.59
C VAL A 201 13.64 -21.44 -68.10
N ARG A 202 14.67 -21.29 -67.24
CA ARG A 202 16.00 -20.83 -67.66
C ARG A 202 16.68 -21.79 -68.63
N GLU A 203 16.52 -23.10 -68.42
CA GLU A 203 17.04 -24.13 -69.33
C GLU A 203 16.43 -24.04 -70.74
N GLN A 204 15.13 -23.72 -70.84
CA GLN A 204 14.47 -23.59 -72.15
C GLN A 204 14.96 -22.36 -72.95
N TYR A 205 15.37 -21.29 -72.28
CA TYR A 205 15.84 -20.09 -72.95
C TYR A 205 17.35 -20.10 -73.21
N GLY A 206 18.16 -20.71 -72.33
CA GLY A 206 19.61 -20.81 -72.52
C GLY A 206 20.40 -19.51 -72.29
N TYR A 207 19.75 -18.43 -71.83
CA TYR A 207 20.37 -17.17 -71.41
C TYR A 207 19.73 -16.62 -70.12
N ARG A 208 20.45 -15.73 -69.42
CA ARG A 208 20.00 -15.14 -68.14
C ARG A 208 18.88 -14.11 -68.40
N ILE A 209 17.62 -14.53 -68.27
CA ILE A 209 16.44 -13.65 -68.36
C ILE A 209 16.00 -13.22 -66.96
N ASP A 210 15.63 -11.95 -66.83
CA ASP A 210 15.09 -11.40 -65.59
C ASP A 210 13.65 -11.89 -65.33
N PRO A 211 13.31 -12.29 -64.09
CA PRO A 211 11.97 -12.81 -63.76
C PRO A 211 10.79 -11.85 -64.03
N ASN A 212 11.07 -10.55 -64.20
CA ASN A 212 10.06 -9.52 -64.39
C ASN A 212 9.69 -9.29 -65.86
N ASP A 213 10.42 -9.91 -66.80
CA ASP A 213 10.25 -9.72 -68.24
C ASP A 213 8.93 -10.34 -68.76
N GLU A 214 8.33 -9.74 -69.79
CA GLU A 214 6.99 -10.10 -70.29
C GLU A 214 6.98 -11.51 -70.89
N LYS A 215 8.02 -11.85 -71.66
CA LYS A 215 8.20 -13.18 -72.27
C LYS A 215 8.39 -14.29 -71.24
N PHE A 216 8.99 -13.95 -70.09
CA PHE A 216 9.19 -14.87 -68.98
C PHE A 216 7.85 -15.21 -68.30
N LYS A 217 6.99 -14.21 -68.10
CA LYS A 217 5.66 -14.37 -67.49
C LYS A 217 4.74 -15.23 -68.35
N GLU A 218 4.71 -15.04 -69.67
CA GLU A 218 3.87 -15.83 -70.57
C GLU A 218 4.22 -17.34 -70.53
N LEU A 219 5.51 -17.66 -70.48
CA LEU A 219 5.95 -19.05 -70.46
C LEU A 219 5.73 -19.70 -69.09
N LEU A 220 5.99 -18.97 -68.01
CA LEU A 220 5.65 -19.39 -66.64
C LEU A 220 4.16 -19.70 -66.54
N GLU A 221 3.30 -18.85 -67.13
CA GLU A 221 1.86 -19.05 -67.13
C GLU A 221 1.43 -20.29 -67.94
N LYS A 222 2.07 -20.56 -69.08
CA LYS A 222 1.84 -21.79 -69.87
C LYS A 222 2.21 -23.04 -69.08
N LYS A 223 3.37 -23.05 -68.41
CA LYS A 223 3.83 -24.16 -67.56
C LYS A 223 2.95 -24.36 -66.35
N GLU A 224 2.56 -23.29 -65.66
CA GLU A 224 1.59 -23.37 -64.58
C GLU A 224 0.24 -23.95 -65.03
N LYS A 225 -0.24 -23.60 -66.24
CA LYS A 225 -1.47 -24.16 -66.80
C LYS A 225 -1.34 -25.67 -67.07
N GLU A 226 -0.19 -26.11 -67.57
CA GLU A 226 0.10 -27.54 -67.79
C GLU A 226 0.17 -28.31 -66.46
N ASP A 227 0.88 -27.79 -65.46
CA ASP A 227 0.99 -28.41 -64.14
C ASP A 227 -0.34 -28.42 -63.39
N LYS A 228 -1.14 -27.35 -63.51
CA LYS A 228 -2.51 -27.33 -62.97
C LYS A 228 -3.38 -28.41 -63.62
N LYS A 229 -3.24 -28.66 -64.93
CA LYS A 229 -3.96 -29.75 -65.62
C LYS A 229 -3.51 -31.12 -65.12
N LYS A 230 -2.18 -31.36 -65.00
CA LYS A 230 -1.62 -32.62 -64.48
C LYS A 230 -2.06 -32.88 -63.03
N LYS A 231 -1.96 -31.88 -62.15
CA LYS A 231 -2.43 -31.97 -60.74
C LYS A 231 -3.92 -32.26 -60.64
N LYS A 232 -4.76 -31.67 -61.50
CA LYS A 232 -6.20 -31.96 -61.55
C LYS A 232 -6.49 -33.40 -61.98
N LEU A 233 -5.76 -33.94 -62.95
CA LEU A 233 -5.90 -35.33 -63.39
C LEU A 233 -5.49 -36.31 -62.29
N LEU A 234 -4.34 -36.07 -61.65
CA LEU A 234 -3.89 -36.88 -60.51
C LEU A 234 -4.87 -36.82 -59.34
N LYS A 235 -5.43 -35.64 -59.02
CA LYS A 235 -6.47 -35.50 -57.98
C LYS A 235 -7.74 -36.29 -58.33
N LYS A 236 -8.15 -36.28 -59.60
CA LYS A 236 -9.30 -37.09 -60.08
C LYS A 236 -9.01 -38.59 -59.98
N GLN A 237 -7.80 -39.04 -60.28
CA GLN A 237 -7.40 -40.45 -60.15
C GLN A 237 -7.35 -40.89 -58.69
N LEU A 238 -6.71 -40.12 -57.81
CA LEU A 238 -6.69 -40.40 -56.36
C LEU A 238 -8.09 -40.38 -55.75
N ALA A 239 -8.99 -39.52 -56.22
CA ALA A 239 -10.39 -39.52 -55.79
C ALA A 239 -11.11 -40.81 -56.21
N LYS A 240 -10.91 -41.28 -57.44
CA LYS A 240 -11.45 -42.57 -57.92
C LYS A 240 -10.89 -43.75 -57.12
N GLU A 241 -9.60 -43.76 -56.83
CA GLU A 241 -8.97 -44.80 -56.01
C GLU A 241 -9.49 -44.82 -54.57
N LYS A 242 -9.73 -43.65 -53.95
CA LYS A 242 -10.34 -43.57 -52.62
C LYS A 242 -11.78 -44.11 -52.62
N VAL A 243 -12.56 -43.81 -53.65
CA VAL A 243 -13.92 -44.33 -53.80
C VAL A 243 -13.90 -45.85 -53.98
N LEU A 244 -12.99 -46.38 -54.82
CA LEU A 244 -12.82 -47.82 -54.99
C LEU A 244 -12.40 -48.52 -53.69
N LYS A 245 -11.44 -47.95 -52.94
CA LYS A 245 -11.05 -48.47 -51.62
C LYS A 245 -12.19 -48.44 -50.60
N PHE A 246 -13.01 -47.40 -50.62
CA PHE A 246 -14.20 -47.31 -49.77
C PHE A 246 -15.26 -48.35 -50.17
N LEU A 247 -15.48 -48.58 -51.46
CA LEU A 247 -16.39 -49.61 -51.97
C LEU A 247 -15.90 -51.03 -51.63
N GLN A 248 -14.60 -51.31 -51.76
CA GLN A 248 -13.98 -52.57 -51.36
C GLN A 248 -14.12 -52.81 -49.85
N LYS A 249 -13.82 -51.80 -49.03
CA LYS A 249 -14.02 -51.90 -47.57
C LYS A 249 -15.48 -52.15 -47.20
N LYS A 250 -16.43 -51.52 -47.91
CA LYS A 250 -17.86 -51.74 -47.71
C LYS A 250 -18.32 -53.12 -48.20
N GLU A 251 -17.74 -53.63 -49.29
CA GLU A 251 -17.97 -55.00 -49.76
C GLU A 251 -17.44 -56.03 -48.74
N GLU A 252 -16.25 -55.82 -48.18
CA GLU A 252 -15.67 -56.63 -47.11
C GLU A 252 -16.54 -56.60 -45.84
N GLU A 253 -17.01 -55.43 -45.40
CA GLU A 253 -17.96 -55.30 -44.29
C GLU A 253 -19.32 -56.00 -44.57
N SER A 254 -19.78 -56.00 -45.83
CA SER A 254 -21.02 -56.70 -46.25
C SER A 254 -20.87 -58.22 -46.42
N LYS A 255 -19.65 -58.72 -46.70
CA LYS A 255 -19.32 -60.15 -46.71
C LYS A 255 -19.15 -60.70 -45.29
N MET A 256 -18.47 -59.95 -44.42
CA MET A 256 -18.31 -60.29 -43.00
C MET A 256 -19.66 -60.37 -42.26
N SER A 257 -20.63 -59.51 -42.62
CA SER A 257 -21.99 -59.55 -42.05
C SER A 257 -22.88 -60.66 -42.63
N LYS A 258 -22.59 -61.19 -43.84
CA LYS A 258 -23.25 -62.39 -44.40
C LYS A 258 -22.69 -63.70 -43.86
N GLU A 259 -21.39 -63.76 -43.54
CA GLU A 259 -20.77 -64.95 -42.91
C GLU A 259 -21.15 -65.11 -41.42
N THR A 260 -21.43 -64.01 -40.70
CA THR A 260 -21.97 -64.09 -39.33
C THR A 260 -23.46 -64.44 -39.26
N GLY A 261 -24.18 -64.38 -40.40
CA GLY A 261 -25.61 -64.72 -40.49
C GLY A 261 -25.93 -66.18 -40.82
N SER A 262 -24.96 -67.00 -41.25
CA SER A 262 -25.18 -68.42 -41.56
C SER A 262 -24.62 -69.39 -40.52
N ASN A 263 -23.99 -68.90 -39.44
CA ASN A 263 -23.36 -69.74 -38.41
C ASN A 263 -24.10 -69.74 -37.06
N SER A 264 -25.37 -69.33 -37.03
CA SER A 264 -26.23 -69.33 -35.84
C SER A 264 -27.53 -70.15 -35.99
N ASN A 265 -27.58 -71.13 -36.89
CA ASN A 265 -28.73 -72.06 -37.01
C ASN A 265 -28.41 -73.55 -36.79
N ASP A 266 -27.15 -73.95 -36.55
CA ASP A 266 -26.80 -75.33 -36.20
C ASP A 266 -26.06 -75.36 -34.85
N LYS A 267 -26.81 -75.40 -33.73
CA LYS A 267 -26.42 -75.91 -32.39
C LYS A 267 -27.48 -75.58 -31.33
N LYS A 268 -28.69 -76.14 -31.47
CA LYS A 268 -29.63 -76.36 -30.35
C LYS A 268 -30.50 -77.59 -30.64
N GLU A 269 -29.87 -78.74 -30.82
CA GLU A 269 -30.47 -80.03 -30.52
C GLU A 269 -29.40 -80.87 -29.82
N ASP A 270 -29.84 -81.73 -28.90
CA ASP A 270 -29.07 -82.66 -28.06
C ASP A 270 -28.43 -82.12 -26.78
N THR A 271 -29.24 -82.05 -25.71
CA THR A 271 -29.02 -82.87 -24.51
C THR A 271 -30.34 -83.02 -23.74
N LEU A 272 -31.03 -84.14 -24.00
CA LEU A 272 -32.07 -84.74 -23.17
C LEU A 272 -31.39 -85.85 -22.34
N LYS A 273 -31.28 -85.64 -21.03
CA LYS A 273 -31.37 -86.65 -19.94
C LYS A 273 -31.13 -85.98 -18.60
#